data_AF-A0A1S9C9X0-F1
#
_entry.id   AF-A0A1S9C9X0-F1
#
_cell.length_a   1.000
_cell.length_b   1.000
_cell.length_c   1.000
_cell.angle_alpha   90.00
_cell.angle_beta   90.00
_cell.angle_gamma   90.00
#
_symmetry.space_group_name_H-M   'P 1'
#
loop_
_entity.id
_entity.type
_entity.pdbx_description
1 polymer ?
#
loop_
_entity_poly.entity_id
_entity_poly.type
_entity_poly.pdbx_seq_one_letter_code
_entity_poly.pdbx_strand_id
1 'polypeptide(L)'
;MKISSNLSNNEYVIHVTNTTQVTINNLALHIKKPISNATALTELIESLIIHRERGSLLFDHLDVNMPIGNLSPNESAKIQFHLKNSTQNLDLAGIFDKLELKSEK
;
A
#
# COMPACT_ATOMS: atom_id res chain seq x y z
N MET A 1 -9.11 -5.38 -11.16
CA MET A 1 -8.59 -4.45 -10.14
C MET A 1 -7.98 -3.28 -10.83
N LYS A 2 -8.14 -2.07 -10.29
CA LYS A 2 -7.45 -0.86 -10.73
C LYS A 2 -6.58 -0.35 -9.58
N ILE A 3 -5.33 -0.01 -9.90
CA ILE A 3 -4.37 0.58 -8.96
C ILE A 3 -3.94 1.92 -9.56
N SER A 4 -3.97 2.98 -8.75
CA SER A 4 -3.39 4.28 -9.12
C SER A 4 -2.65 4.86 -7.93
N SER A 5 -1.53 5.51 -8.17
CA SER A 5 -0.74 6.15 -7.12
C SER A 5 -0.37 7.60 -7.42
N ASN A 6 -0.14 8.38 -6.36
CA ASN A 6 0.28 9.77 -6.43
C ASN A 6 1.19 10.09 -5.23
N LEU A 7 2.20 10.94 -5.45
CA LEU A 7 3.07 11.50 -4.43
C LEU A 7 2.73 12.97 -4.19
N SER A 8 2.39 13.33 -2.96
CA SER A 8 2.12 14.72 -2.56
C SER A 8 2.53 14.92 -1.11
N ASN A 9 3.27 16.00 -0.79
CA ASN A 9 3.60 16.40 0.60
C ASN A 9 4.17 15.26 1.49
N ASN A 10 5.19 14.54 1.03
CA ASN A 10 5.76 13.37 1.72
C ASN A 10 4.75 12.23 1.96
N GLU A 11 3.65 12.21 1.23
CA GLU A 11 2.70 11.11 1.24
C GLU A 11 2.71 10.39 -0.09
N TYR A 12 2.87 9.07 -0.06
CA TYR A 12 2.58 8.23 -1.21
C TYR A 12 1.21 7.60 -0.99
N VAL A 13 0.31 7.69 -1.96
CA VAL A 13 -1.05 7.16 -1.82
C VAL A 13 -1.31 6.15 -2.93
N ILE A 14 -1.83 4.98 -2.58
CA ILE A 14 -2.30 3.94 -3.51
C ILE A 14 -3.81 3.81 -3.35
N HIS A 15 -4.53 3.94 -4.45
CA HIS A 15 -5.96 3.63 -4.52
C HIS A 15 -6.16 2.27 -5.15
N VAL A 16 -6.91 1.41 -4.47
CA VAL A 16 -7.24 0.06 -4.93
C VAL A 16 -8.75 -0.04 -5.03
N THR A 17 -9.25 -0.34 -6.22
CA THR A 17 -10.69 -0.58 -6.45
C THR A 17 -10.91 -1.99 -6.97
N ASN A 18 -11.84 -2.71 -6.34
CA ASN A 18 -12.32 -3.99 -6.86
C ASN A 18 -13.28 -3.75 -8.04
N THR A 19 -12.77 -3.89 -9.26
CA THR A 19 -13.56 -3.74 -10.49
C THR A 19 -14.20 -5.04 -10.97
N THR A 20 -14.18 -6.10 -10.16
CA THR A 20 -14.74 -7.42 -10.50
C THR A 20 -16.14 -7.57 -9.93
N GLN A 21 -16.89 -8.57 -10.41
CA GLN A 21 -18.24 -8.89 -9.92
C GLN A 21 -18.23 -9.79 -8.67
N VAL A 22 -17.06 -10.15 -8.15
CA VAL A 22 -16.90 -11.02 -6.98
C VAL A 22 -16.14 -10.31 -5.87
N THR A 23 -16.40 -10.69 -4.62
CA THR A 23 -15.61 -10.21 -3.48
C THR A 23 -14.20 -10.76 -3.56
N ILE A 24 -13.21 -9.88 -3.41
CA ILE A 24 -11.80 -10.28 -3.26
C ILE A 24 -11.55 -10.49 -1.78
N ASN A 25 -11.18 -11.70 -1.40
CA ASN A 25 -10.93 -12.06 0.00
C ASN A 25 -9.45 -11.91 0.35
N ASN A 26 -9.19 -11.53 1.61
CA ASN A 26 -7.86 -11.47 2.21
C ASN A 26 -6.84 -10.72 1.34
N LEU A 27 -7.26 -9.59 0.75
CA LEU A 27 -6.37 -8.75 -0.02
C LEU A 27 -5.28 -8.20 0.90
N ALA A 28 -4.04 -8.28 0.46
CA ALA A 28 -2.88 -7.75 1.14
C ALA A 28 -1.99 -7.01 0.14
N LEU A 29 -1.37 -5.94 0.64
CA LEU A 29 -0.26 -5.30 -0.03
C LEU A 29 1.01 -6.10 0.29
N HIS A 30 1.63 -6.63 -0.74
CA HIS A 30 2.83 -7.45 -0.65
C HIS A 30 4.06 -6.70 -1.17
N ILE A 31 5.19 -6.87 -0.48
CA ILE A 31 6.47 -6.29 -0.87
C ILE A 31 7.36 -7.38 -1.48
N LYS A 32 7.69 -7.27 -2.77
CA LYS A 32 8.50 -8.26 -3.51
C LYS A 32 9.94 -8.35 -2.98
N LYS A 33 10.37 -9.51 -2.45
CA LYS A 33 11.79 -9.86 -2.17
C LYS A 33 12.57 -10.19 -3.48
N PRO A 34 13.91 -10.01 -3.59
CA PRO A 34 14.93 -9.88 -2.55
C PRO A 34 15.34 -8.43 -2.40
N ILE A 35 14.88 -7.80 -1.33
CA ILE A 35 15.10 -6.38 -1.16
C ILE A 35 16.32 -6.24 -0.25
N SER A 36 17.49 -6.02 -0.84
CA SER A 36 18.57 -5.31 -0.15
C SER A 36 18.07 -3.95 0.38
N ASN A 37 16.98 -3.44 -0.21
CA ASN A 37 16.34 -2.16 0.09
C ASN A 37 14.98 -2.31 0.82
N ALA A 38 14.63 -3.47 1.40
CA ALA A 38 13.37 -3.65 2.18
C ALA A 38 13.48 -2.77 3.40
N THR A 39 14.64 -2.90 4.04
CA THR A 39 15.11 -2.04 5.11
C THR A 39 15.00 -0.58 4.69
N ALA A 40 15.40 -0.22 3.47
CA ALA A 40 15.23 1.15 2.97
C ALA A 40 13.75 1.55 2.92
N LEU A 41 12.84 0.76 2.33
CA LEU A 41 11.41 1.13 2.31
C LEU A 41 10.82 1.30 3.72
N THR A 42 11.11 0.38 4.64
CA THR A 42 10.68 0.49 6.05
C THR A 42 11.32 1.67 6.78
N GLU A 43 12.56 2.03 6.44
CA GLU A 43 13.26 3.16 7.03
C GLU A 43 12.73 4.50 6.52
N LEU A 44 12.14 4.53 5.33
CA LEU A 44 11.60 5.73 4.70
C LEU A 44 10.18 6.06 5.15
N ILE A 45 9.44 5.08 5.68
CA ILE A 45 8.04 5.23 6.08
C ILE A 45 7.96 5.51 7.59
N GLU A 46 7.21 6.55 7.95
CA GLU A 46 6.87 6.89 9.33
C GLU A 46 5.63 6.13 9.80
N SER A 47 4.61 6.09 8.96
CA SER A 47 3.38 5.35 9.24
C SER A 47 2.66 4.96 7.95
N LEU A 48 1.77 3.98 8.05
CA LEU A 48 0.91 3.54 6.97
C LEU A 48 -0.53 3.48 7.45
N ILE A 49 -1.45 4.05 6.67
CA ILE A 49 -2.88 4.04 6.96
C ILE A 49 -3.62 3.42 5.78
N ILE A 50 -4.44 2.40 6.05
CA ILE A 50 -5.34 1.80 5.06
C ILE A 50 -6.75 2.26 5.40
N HIS A 51 -7.28 3.20 4.62
CA HIS A 51 -8.67 3.63 4.67
C HIS A 51 -9.55 2.74 3.80
N ARG A 52 -10.65 2.29 4.36
CA ARG A 52 -11.70 1.51 3.70
C ARG A 52 -13.05 2.14 4.01
N GLU A 53 -14.08 1.76 3.25
CA GLU A 53 -15.44 2.20 3.53
C GLU A 53 -15.92 1.79 4.94
N ARG A 54 -15.41 0.68 5.47
CA ARG A 54 -15.81 0.11 6.76
C ARG A 54 -14.89 0.48 7.93
N GLY A 55 -13.89 1.33 7.72
CA GLY A 55 -12.95 1.75 8.78
C GLY A 55 -11.53 1.98 8.26
N SER A 56 -10.62 2.30 9.18
CA SER A 56 -9.20 2.50 8.86
C SER A 56 -8.31 1.61 9.72
N LEU A 57 -7.20 1.15 9.14
CA LEU A 57 -6.14 0.41 9.83
C LEU A 57 -4.89 1.28 9.85
N LEU A 58 -4.33 1.53 11.04
CA LEU A 58 -3.08 2.26 11.22
C LEU A 58 -1.96 1.25 11.54
N PHE A 59 -0.82 1.44 10.88
CA PHE A 59 0.38 0.64 11.10
C PHE A 59 1.59 1.55 11.29
N ASP A 60 2.30 1.33 12.38
CA ASP A 60 3.51 2.09 12.73
C ASP A 60 4.79 1.48 12.13
N HIS A 61 4.65 0.35 11.43
CA HIS A 61 5.73 -0.35 10.75
C HIS A 61 5.22 -1.03 9.48
N LEU A 62 6.11 -1.22 8.51
CA LEU A 62 5.83 -2.02 7.33
C LEU A 62 6.28 -3.46 7.55
N ASP A 63 5.40 -4.38 7.17
CA ASP A 63 5.70 -5.80 7.09
C ASP A 63 5.59 -6.27 5.63
N VAL A 64 6.12 -7.46 5.32
CA VAL A 64 6.15 -7.99 3.95
C VAL A 64 4.73 -8.17 3.37
N ASN A 65 3.75 -8.40 4.24
CA ASN A 65 2.35 -8.55 3.91
C ASN A 65 1.51 -7.62 4.79
N MET A 66 1.05 -6.50 4.25
CA MET A 66 0.17 -5.57 4.96
C MET A 66 -1.29 -5.91 4.61
N PRO A 67 -2.13 -6.30 5.58
CA PRO A 67 -3.49 -6.71 5.30
C PRO A 67 -4.35 -5.49 4.93
N ILE A 68 -5.01 -5.57 3.76
CA ILE A 68 -6.07 -4.63 3.36
C ILE A 68 -7.43 -5.23 3.78
N GLY A 69 -7.59 -6.54 3.65
CA GLY A 69 -8.81 -7.29 3.97
C GLY A 69 -9.70 -7.51 2.74
N ASN A 70 -11.00 -7.72 2.95
CA ASN A 70 -11.91 -8.06 1.85
C ASN A 70 -12.38 -6.80 1.12
N LEU A 71 -12.48 -6.86 -0.22
CA LEU A 71 -13.10 -5.80 -1.02
C LEU A 71 -14.29 -6.37 -1.81
N SER A 72 -15.48 -5.88 -1.51
CA SER A 72 -16.72 -6.20 -2.24
C SER A 72 -16.67 -5.63 -3.66
N PRO A 73 -17.54 -6.05 -4.59
CA PRO A 73 -17.62 -5.44 -5.92
C PRO A 73 -17.79 -3.91 -5.84
N ASN A 74 -16.94 -3.18 -6.58
CA ASN A 74 -16.84 -1.71 -6.62
C ASN A 74 -16.33 -1.02 -5.33
N GLU A 75 -16.06 -1.78 -4.26
CA GLU A 75 -15.47 -1.23 -3.03
C GLU A 75 -14.03 -0.78 -3.29
N SER A 76 -13.62 0.30 -2.62
CA SER A 76 -12.26 0.84 -2.72
C SER A 76 -11.56 0.92 -1.36
N ALA A 77 -10.24 0.77 -1.39
CA ALA A 77 -9.34 1.06 -0.29
C ALA A 77 -8.30 2.11 -0.73
N LYS A 78 -7.97 3.03 0.17
CA LYS A 78 -6.89 4.00 0.02
C LYS A 78 -5.78 3.64 1.01
N ILE A 79 -4.60 3.31 0.50
CA ILE A 79 -3.41 3.04 1.28
C ILE A 79 -2.55 4.30 1.23
N GLN A 80 -2.30 4.91 2.38
CA GLN A 80 -1.56 6.15 2.52
C GLN A 80 -0.30 5.88 3.32
N PHE A 81 0.85 6.12 2.70
CA PHE A 81 2.17 6.01 3.30
C PHE A 81 2.62 7.41 3.68
N HIS A 82 2.92 7.62 4.94
CA HIS A 82 3.59 8.82 5.42
C HIS A 82 5.09 8.58 5.38
N LEU A 83 5.80 9.40 4.63
CA LEU A 83 7.23 9.28 4.42
C LEU A 83 7.97 10.27 5.33
N LYS A 84 9.16 9.86 5.79
CA LYS A 84 10.06 10.74 6.54
C LYS A 84 10.44 11.97 5.72
N ASN A 85 10.65 13.10 6.39
CA ASN A 85 11.10 14.33 5.72
C ASN A 85 12.42 14.19 4.95
N SER A 86 13.28 13.23 5.33
CA SER A 86 14.52 12.91 4.62
C SER A 86 14.32 12.31 3.22
N THR A 87 13.08 11.99 2.84
CA THR A 87 12.76 11.30 1.57
C THR A 87 12.57 12.22 0.37
N GLN A 88 12.57 13.55 0.56
CA GLN A 88 12.19 14.54 -0.45
C GLN A 88 13.00 14.51 -1.76
N ASN A 89 14.18 13.90 -1.77
CA ASN A 89 15.07 13.81 -2.94
C ASN A 89 15.27 12.37 -3.45
N LEU A 90 14.48 11.40 -2.99
CA LEU A 90 14.59 10.01 -3.41
C LEU A 90 13.69 9.71 -4.60
N ASP A 91 14.14 8.82 -5.49
CA ASP A 91 13.29 8.24 -6.53
C ASP A 91 12.32 7.24 -5.90
N LEU A 92 11.16 7.76 -5.49
CA LEU A 92 10.10 6.98 -4.85
C LEU A 92 9.39 6.04 -5.85
N ALA A 93 9.39 6.36 -7.15
CA ALA A 93 8.72 5.51 -8.14
C ALA A 93 9.36 4.12 -8.19
N GLY A 94 10.71 4.05 -8.30
CA GLY A 94 11.43 2.78 -8.31
C GLY A 94 11.35 2.00 -6.99
N ILE A 95 11.10 2.69 -5.87
CA ILE A 95 10.94 2.10 -4.54
C ILE A 95 9.55 1.46 -4.40
N PHE A 96 8.50 2.17 -4.82
CA PHE A 96 7.11 1.70 -4.74
C PHE A 96 6.73 0.69 -5.83
N ASP A 97 7.49 0.60 -6.93
CA ASP A 97 7.35 -0.45 -7.98
C ASP A 97 7.54 -1.88 -7.44
N LYS A 98 8.07 -2.03 -6.22
CA LYS A 98 8.22 -3.32 -5.54
C LYS A 98 6.97 -3.77 -4.79
N LEU A 99 5.94 -2.93 -4.73
CA LEU A 99 4.66 -3.29 -4.15
C LEU A 99 3.78 -4.00 -5.16
N GLU A 100 3.09 -5.05 -4.71
CA GLU A 100 2.04 -5.73 -5.46
C GLU A 100 0.87 -6.08 -4.57
N LEU A 101 -0.29 -6.34 -5.16
CA LEU A 101 -1.45 -6.84 -4.44
C LEU A 101 -1.50 -8.36 -4.54
N LYS A 102 -1.70 -9.03 -3.40
CA LYS A 102 -1.98 -10.46 -3.32
C LYS A 102 -3.33 -10.68 -2.68
N SER A 103 -4.11 -11.60 -3.22
CA SER A 103 -5.35 -12.09 -2.62
C SER A 103 -5.33 -13.61 -2.60
N GLU A 104 -6.06 -14.20 -1.67
CA GLU A 104 -6.37 -15.62 -1.73
C GLU A 104 -7.42 -15.85 -2.83
N LYS A 105 -7.35 -17.02 -3.49
CA LYS A 105 -8.34 -17.44 -4.49
C LYS A 105 -9.57 -18.01 -3.82
#